data_AF-A0A7Z7IEL2-F1
#
_entry.id   AF-A0A7Z7IEL2-F1
#
_cell.length_a   1.000
_cell.length_b   1.000
_cell.length_c   1.000
_cell.angle_alpha   90.00
_cell.angle_beta   90.00
_cell.angle_gamma   90.00
#
_symmetry.space_group_name_H-M   'P 1'
#
loop_
_entity.id
_entity.type
_entity.pdbx_description
1 polymer ?
#
loop_
_entity_poly.entity_id
_entity_poly.type
_entity_poly.pdbx_seq_one_letter_code
_entity_poly.pdbx_strand_id
1 'polypeptide(L)'
;MPVAALTSQRQGSVRAYAGVVAKPIVAISVAYCVLSNISFQSSSDGSLAMHRAAQMGLVSEEYADQHAADRVLFKHVGPDLFEYRVKRPILSYAGIPWLVARRTNIDLVSRCEELGHEACSLRAE
;
A
#
# COMPACT_ATOMS: atom_id res chain seq x y z
N MET A 1 61.62 10.16 1.58
CA MET A 1 60.95 8.85 1.78
C MET A 1 59.47 9.14 2.02
N PRO A 2 58.53 8.67 1.18
CA PRO A 2 57.13 9.07 1.28
C PRO A 2 56.34 8.17 2.24
N VAL A 3 55.64 8.77 3.19
CA VAL A 3 54.62 8.11 4.03
C VAL A 3 53.28 8.27 3.32
N ALA A 4 52.98 7.37 2.39
CA ALA A 4 51.72 7.33 1.65
C ALA A 4 51.15 5.91 1.71
N ALA A 5 50.72 5.48 2.89
CA ALA A 5 50.14 4.15 3.07
C ALA A 5 49.16 4.08 4.24
N LEU A 6 48.16 4.97 4.32
CA LEU A 6 47.07 4.81 5.31
C LEU A 6 45.67 5.24 4.83
N THR A 7 45.51 5.71 3.59
CA THR A 7 44.20 6.18 3.10
C THR A 7 43.44 5.15 2.24
N SER A 8 44.07 4.05 1.82
CA SER A 8 43.44 3.09 0.89
C SER A 8 42.47 2.10 1.54
N GLN A 9 42.48 1.93 2.87
CA GLN A 9 41.72 0.86 3.53
C GLN A 9 40.29 1.26 3.95
N ARG A 10 39.97 2.56 3.98
CA ARG A 10 38.64 3.06 4.38
C ARG A 10 37.57 2.92 3.29
N GLN A 11 37.96 2.88 2.02
CA GLN A 11 37.00 2.95 0.90
C GLN A 11 36.39 1.59 0.51
N GLY A 12 37.10 0.48 0.73
CA GLY A 12 36.60 -0.89 0.47
C GLY A 12 35.58 -1.37 1.50
N SER A 13 35.74 -0.96 2.77
CA SER A 13 34.89 -1.39 3.88
C SER A 13 33.46 -0.83 3.79
N VAL A 14 33.29 0.45 3.40
CA VAL A 14 31.97 1.10 3.36
C VAL A 14 31.08 0.54 2.24
N ARG A 15 31.65 0.21 1.07
CA ARG A 15 30.88 -0.39 -0.04
C ARG A 15 30.49 -1.84 0.27
N ALA A 16 31.38 -2.60 0.93
CA ALA A 16 31.06 -3.96 1.39
C ALA A 16 29.98 -3.93 2.50
N TYR A 17 30.10 -3.02 3.48
CA TYR A 17 29.06 -2.81 4.50
C TYR A 17 27.72 -2.36 3.90
N ALA A 18 27.74 -1.45 2.93
CA ALA A 18 26.54 -1.03 2.22
C ALA A 18 25.89 -2.22 1.50
N GLY A 19 26.66 -3.09 0.85
CA GLY A 19 26.12 -4.30 0.21
C GLY A 19 25.56 -5.35 1.19
N VAL A 20 26.21 -5.52 2.35
CA VAL A 20 25.81 -6.51 3.37
C VAL A 20 24.62 -6.03 4.20
N VAL A 21 24.49 -4.72 4.45
CA VAL A 21 23.42 -4.13 5.27
C VAL A 21 22.22 -3.68 4.43
N ALA A 22 22.44 -3.11 3.23
CA ALA A 22 21.32 -2.64 2.41
C ALA A 22 20.44 -3.78 1.87
N LYS A 23 21.04 -4.91 1.47
CA LYS A 23 20.30 -6.07 0.97
C LYS A 23 19.27 -6.61 1.98
N PRO A 24 19.62 -6.93 3.24
CA PRO A 24 18.65 -7.40 4.21
C PRO A 24 17.63 -6.32 4.59
N ILE A 25 18.01 -5.03 4.66
CA ILE A 25 17.05 -3.95 4.92
C ILE A 25 16.00 -3.88 3.82
N VAL A 26 16.42 -3.88 2.55
CA VAL A 26 15.49 -3.88 1.41
C VAL A 26 14.59 -5.11 1.45
N ALA A 27 15.14 -6.30 1.72
CA ALA A 27 14.36 -7.52 1.83
C ALA A 27 13.32 -7.46 2.94
N ILE A 28 13.69 -6.99 4.14
CA ILE A 28 12.78 -6.83 5.29
C ILE A 28 11.69 -5.80 4.97
N SER A 29 12.06 -4.65 4.39
CA SER A 29 11.09 -3.61 4.02
C SER A 29 10.08 -4.14 3.00
N VAL A 30 10.53 -4.85 1.97
CA VAL A 30 9.64 -5.48 0.98
C VAL A 30 8.74 -6.53 1.64
N ALA A 31 9.31 -7.42 2.46
CA ALA A 31 8.57 -8.45 3.17
C ALA A 31 7.49 -7.86 4.08
N TYR A 32 7.83 -6.81 4.84
CA TYR A 32 6.89 -6.09 5.70
C TYR A 32 5.74 -5.47 4.89
N CYS A 33 6.04 -4.83 3.75
CA CYS A 33 5.02 -4.25 2.88
C CYS A 33 4.06 -5.32 2.35
N VAL A 34 4.60 -6.46 1.89
CA VAL A 34 3.79 -7.58 1.39
C VAL A 34 2.90 -8.14 2.50
N LEU A 35 3.46 -8.42 3.68
CA LEU A 35 2.71 -8.96 4.82
C LEU A 35 1.64 -8.01 5.33
N SER A 36 1.94 -6.71 5.44
CA SER A 36 0.96 -5.68 5.83
C SER A 36 -0.22 -5.63 4.86
N ASN A 37 0.04 -5.77 3.56
CA ASN A 37 -1.01 -5.80 2.55
C ASN A 37 -1.85 -7.08 2.63
N ILE A 38 -1.22 -8.25 2.74
CA ILE A 38 -1.95 -9.52 2.94
C ILE A 38 -2.82 -9.44 4.19
N SER A 39 -2.30 -8.90 5.29
CA SER A 39 -3.04 -8.71 6.54
C SER A 39 -4.23 -7.77 6.36
N PHE A 40 -4.06 -6.63 5.67
CA PHE A 40 -5.16 -5.72 5.37
C PHE A 40 -6.20 -6.37 4.45
N GLN A 41 -5.78 -7.05 3.40
CA GLN A 41 -6.67 -7.78 2.49
C GLN A 41 -7.41 -8.91 3.19
N SER A 42 -6.80 -9.56 4.18
CA SER A 42 -7.44 -10.62 4.95
C SER A 42 -8.43 -10.07 5.97
N SER A 43 -8.25 -8.83 6.42
CA SER A 43 -9.05 -8.22 7.49
C SER A 43 -9.89 -7.03 7.04
N SER A 44 -10.06 -6.84 5.73
CA SER A 44 -10.91 -5.79 5.17
C SER A 44 -12.38 -6.16 5.29
N ASP A 45 -13.20 -5.19 5.69
CA ASP A 45 -14.65 -5.35 5.83
C ASP A 45 -15.37 -5.33 4.48
N GLY A 46 -14.77 -4.73 3.46
CA GLY A 46 -15.37 -4.68 2.13
C GLY A 46 -14.49 -4.12 1.03
N SER A 47 -15.07 -4.06 -0.16
CA SER A 47 -14.45 -3.52 -1.37
C SER A 47 -15.41 -2.71 -2.22
N LEU A 48 -14.96 -1.56 -2.70
CA LEU A 48 -15.68 -0.63 -3.54
C LEU A 48 -15.02 -0.57 -4.94
N ALA A 49 -15.81 -0.46 -6.00
CA ALA A 49 -15.29 -0.21 -7.34
C ALA A 49 -14.70 1.21 -7.46
N MET A 50 -13.67 1.39 -8.31
CA MET A 50 -12.94 2.66 -8.43
C MET A 50 -13.82 3.85 -8.84
N HIS A 51 -14.77 3.65 -9.75
CA HIS A 51 -15.70 4.72 -10.17
C HIS A 51 -16.53 5.27 -8.99
N ARG A 52 -16.95 4.41 -8.05
CA ARG A 52 -17.65 4.86 -6.83
C ARG A 52 -16.71 5.48 -5.82
N ALA A 53 -15.47 4.99 -5.74
CA ALA A 53 -14.46 5.59 -4.89
C ALA A 53 -14.21 7.05 -5.29
N ALA A 54 -14.21 7.34 -6.59
CA ALA A 54 -14.12 8.71 -7.10
C ALA A 54 -15.36 9.55 -6.75
N GLN A 55 -16.57 9.01 -6.95
CA GLN A 55 -17.82 9.71 -6.58
C GLN A 55 -17.89 10.05 -5.08
N MET A 56 -17.29 9.24 -4.22
CA MET A 56 -17.18 9.49 -2.78
C MET A 56 -15.99 10.38 -2.38
N GLY A 57 -15.18 10.82 -3.34
CA GLY A 57 -13.99 11.64 -3.09
C GLY A 57 -12.81 10.89 -2.43
N LEU A 58 -12.80 9.56 -2.45
CA LEU A 58 -11.70 8.74 -1.90
C LEU A 58 -10.47 8.77 -2.82
N VAL A 59 -10.70 8.88 -4.12
CA VAL A 59 -9.68 8.98 -5.18
C VAL A 59 -10.09 10.05 -6.19
N SER A 60 -9.16 10.58 -6.99
CA SER A 60 -9.53 11.45 -8.10
C SER A 60 -10.18 10.65 -9.23
N GLU A 61 -11.04 11.30 -10.02
CA GLU A 61 -11.67 10.70 -11.20
C GLU A 61 -10.63 10.19 -12.20
N GLU A 62 -9.60 11.00 -12.49
CA GLU A 62 -8.51 10.60 -13.38
C GLU A 62 -7.80 9.32 -12.91
N TYR A 63 -7.58 9.19 -11.60
CA TYR A 63 -6.96 8.00 -11.04
C TYR A 63 -7.91 6.80 -11.09
N ALA A 64 -9.21 7.00 -10.89
CA ALA A 64 -10.20 5.93 -11.01
C ALA A 64 -10.33 5.40 -12.44
N ASP A 65 -10.24 6.27 -13.45
CA ASP A 65 -10.29 5.87 -14.86
C ASP A 65 -9.05 5.07 -15.27
N GLN A 66 -7.85 5.53 -14.87
CA GLN A 66 -6.60 4.80 -15.12
C GLN A 66 -6.56 3.42 -14.43
N HIS A 67 -7.35 3.25 -13.37
CA HIS A 67 -7.36 2.05 -12.53
C HIS A 67 -8.75 1.40 -12.47
N ALA A 68 -9.59 1.53 -13.51
CA ALA A 68 -11.00 1.14 -13.45
C ALA A 68 -11.25 -0.34 -13.06
N ALA A 69 -10.29 -1.23 -13.34
CA ALA A 69 -10.36 -2.65 -12.99
C ALA A 69 -9.92 -2.96 -11.53
N ASP A 70 -9.27 -2.01 -10.85
CA ASP A 70 -8.87 -2.15 -9.46
C ASP A 70 -10.08 -1.98 -8.52
N ARG A 71 -9.89 -2.32 -7.23
CA ARG A 71 -10.92 -2.12 -6.19
C ARG A 71 -10.33 -1.43 -4.98
N VAL A 72 -11.10 -0.57 -4.34
CA VAL A 72 -10.75 0.04 -3.06
C VAL A 72 -11.23 -0.86 -1.94
N LEU A 73 -10.29 -1.44 -1.19
CA LEU A 73 -10.59 -2.15 0.04
C LEU A 73 -10.72 -1.16 1.18
N PHE A 74 -11.62 -1.43 2.12
CA PHE A 74 -11.77 -0.62 3.31
C PHE A 74 -11.92 -1.48 4.56
N LYS A 75 -11.61 -0.87 5.69
CA LYS A 75 -11.68 -1.46 7.02
C LYS A 75 -12.03 -0.40 8.05
N HIS A 76 -12.94 -0.71 8.96
CA HIS A 76 -13.26 0.05 10.16
C HIS A 76 -12.12 -0.10 11.18
N VAL A 77 -11.56 1.02 11.63
CA VAL A 77 -10.39 1.06 12.51
C VAL A 77 -10.62 1.85 13.80
N GLY A 78 -11.81 2.44 13.96
CA GLY A 78 -12.24 3.20 15.14
C GLY A 78 -13.71 3.59 14.99
N PRO A 79 -14.36 4.16 16.02
CA PRO A 79 -15.82 4.33 16.06
C PRO A 79 -16.42 4.93 14.77
N ASP A 80 -15.80 6.00 14.26
CA ASP A 80 -16.23 6.67 13.03
C ASP A 80 -15.08 6.78 12.00
N LEU A 81 -14.11 5.85 12.05
CA LEU A 81 -12.90 5.95 11.25
C LEU A 81 -12.72 4.71 10.38
N PHE A 82 -12.64 4.95 9.08
CA PHE A 82 -12.36 3.92 8.09
C PHE A 82 -10.97 4.15 7.49
N GLU A 83 -10.21 3.07 7.40
CA GLU A 83 -9.00 3.00 6.61
C GLU A 83 -9.33 2.37 5.25
N TYR A 84 -8.84 2.96 4.17
CA TYR A 84 -9.03 2.42 2.83
C TYR A 84 -7.71 2.37 2.04
N ARG A 85 -7.64 1.40 1.13
CA ARG A 85 -6.47 1.09 0.30
C ARG A 85 -6.92 0.60 -1.07
N VAL A 86 -6.20 0.97 -2.12
CA VAL A 86 -6.48 0.49 -3.48
C VAL A 86 -5.78 -0.86 -3.67
N LYS A 87 -6.56 -1.93 -3.89
CA LYS A 87 -6.04 -3.26 -4.24
C LYS A 87 -5.54 -3.23 -5.68
N ARG A 88 -4.25 -3.49 -5.86
CA ARG A 88 -3.62 -3.67 -7.16
C ARG A 88 -3.10 -5.11 -7.31
N PRO A 89 -3.20 -5.72 -8.50
CA PRO A 89 -2.53 -6.99 -8.77
C PRO A 89 -1.01 -6.84 -8.60
N ILE A 90 -0.42 -7.80 -7.88
CA ILE A 90 0.98 -7.77 -7.39
C ILE A 90 2.03 -7.81 -8.53
N LEU A 91 1.61 -8.13 -9.75
CA LEU A 91 2.51 -8.61 -10.81
C LEU A 91 3.18 -7.55 -11.68
N SER A 92 2.79 -6.28 -11.62
CA SER A 92 3.41 -5.28 -12.50
C SER A 92 3.17 -3.88 -11.99
N TYR A 93 4.17 -3.30 -11.33
CA TYR A 93 4.70 -1.94 -11.57
C TYR A 93 5.62 -1.60 -10.39
N ALA A 94 6.85 -1.20 -10.72
CA ALA A 94 7.90 -0.80 -9.79
C ALA A 94 7.62 0.57 -9.14
N GLY A 95 6.46 0.73 -8.53
CA GLY A 95 6.15 1.82 -7.62
C GLY A 95 5.66 1.20 -6.32
N ILE A 96 5.98 1.81 -5.18
CA ILE A 96 5.40 1.47 -3.90
C ILE A 96 4.26 2.47 -3.63
N PRO A 97 3.08 2.42 -4.29
CA PRO A 97 1.90 3.15 -3.81
C PRO A 97 1.23 2.42 -2.63
N TRP A 98 1.78 1.28 -2.20
CA TRP A 98 1.16 0.30 -1.29
C TRP A 98 1.25 0.64 0.21
N LEU A 99 1.85 1.79 0.56
CA LEU A 99 2.06 2.21 1.94
C LEU A 99 1.08 3.28 2.43
N VAL A 100 0.26 3.86 1.55
CA VAL A 100 -0.61 4.97 1.95
C VAL A 100 -1.98 4.43 2.33
N ALA A 101 -2.06 3.90 3.55
CA ALA A 101 -3.32 3.76 4.26
C ALA A 101 -3.95 5.15 4.40
N ARG A 102 -5.04 5.39 3.66
CA ARG A 102 -5.80 6.63 3.77
C ARG A 102 -6.93 6.44 4.76
N ARG A 103 -7.25 7.49 5.49
CA ARG A 103 -8.33 7.48 6.47
C ARG A 103 -9.44 8.41 6.02
N THR A 104 -10.66 8.01 6.32
CA THR A 104 -11.86 8.79 6.08
C THR A 104 -12.82 8.59 7.24
N ASN A 105 -13.61 9.60 7.52
CA ASN A 105 -14.74 9.57 8.46
C ASN A 105 -16.07 9.29 7.76
N ILE A 106 -16.04 9.02 6.45
CA ILE A 106 -17.21 8.56 5.71
C ILE A 106 -17.48 7.12 6.12
N ASP A 107 -18.72 6.82 6.49
CA ASP A 107 -19.17 5.46 6.74
C ASP A 107 -19.21 4.66 5.43
N LEU A 108 -18.12 3.95 5.17
CA LEU A 108 -17.97 3.18 3.93
C LEU A 108 -18.84 1.93 3.92
N VAL A 109 -19.26 1.41 5.08
CA VAL A 109 -20.15 0.24 5.17
C VAL A 109 -21.56 0.64 4.77
N SER A 110 -22.12 1.67 5.40
CA SER A 110 -23.45 2.17 5.07
C SER A 110 -23.55 2.58 3.59
N ARG A 111 -22.53 3.28 3.06
CA ARG A 111 -22.47 3.65 1.64
C ARG A 111 -22.37 2.43 0.71
N CYS A 112 -21.71 1.37 1.15
CA CYS A 112 -21.62 0.13 0.38
C CYS A 112 -22.98 -0.56 0.26
N GLU A 113 -23.74 -0.60 1.35
CA GLU A 113 -25.09 -1.19 1.40
C GLU A 113 -26.07 -0.44 0.48
N GLU A 114 -25.99 0.89 0.44
CA GLU A 114 -26.82 1.73 -0.45
C GLU A 114 -26.55 1.48 -1.95
N LEU A 115 -25.32 1.10 -2.31
CA LEU A 115 -24.87 1.01 -3.70
C LEU A 115 -25.12 -0.36 -4.36
N GLY A 116 -25.48 -1.38 -3.59
CA GLY A 116 -25.75 -2.72 -4.08
C GLY A 116 -24.50 -3.50 -4.55
N HIS A 117 -24.71 -4.79 -4.84
CA HIS A 117 -23.64 -5.78 -5.04
C HIS A 117 -22.73 -5.56 -6.26
N GLU A 118 -23.17 -4.82 -7.29
CA GLU A 118 -22.36 -4.62 -8.50
C GLU A 118 -21.21 -3.64 -8.26
N ALA A 119 -21.43 -2.61 -7.45
CA ALA A 119 -20.47 -1.54 -7.21
C ALA A 119 -19.73 -1.68 -5.86
N CYS A 120 -20.30 -2.46 -4.94
CA CYS A 120 -19.72 -2.70 -3.64
C CYS A 120 -19.93 -4.14 -3.15
N SER A 121 -18.93 -4.69 -2.46
CA SER A 121 -19.02 -6.01 -1.84
C SER A 121 -18.51 -5.90 -0.42
N LEU A 122 -19.42 -6.12 0.54
CA LEU A 122 -19.06 -6.38 1.93
C LEU A 122 -18.59 -7.82 2.04
N ARG A 123 -17.58 -8.03 2.87
CA ARG A 123 -17.15 -9.36 3.26
C ARG A 123 -17.98 -9.72 4.50
N ALA A 124 -18.99 -10.54 4.30
CA ALA A 124 -19.73 -11.12 5.42
C ALA A 124 -18.75 -11.89 6.32
N GLU A 125 -18.88 -11.72 7.63
CA GLU A 125 -18.10 -12.41 8.66
C GLU A 125 -18.20 -13.94 8.55
#